data_AF-A0AA35NK87-F1
#
_entry.id   AF-A0AA35NK87-F1
#
_cell.length_a   1.000
_cell.length_b   1.000
_cell.length_c   1.000
_cell.angle_alpha   90.00
_cell.angle_beta   90.00
_cell.angle_gamma   90.00
#
_symmetry.space_group_name_H-M   'P 1'
#
loop_
_entity.id
_entity.type
_entity.pdbx_description
1 polymer ?
#
loop_
_entity_poly.entity_id
_entity_poly.type
_entity_poly.pdbx_seq_one_letter_code
_entity_poly.pdbx_strand_id
1 'polypeptide(L)'
;MAGLKDVVTREYTINLHKRLHGVSFKKRAPRAVKEIKKFAKLHMGTEDVRLAPELNQAIWKRGVKGVEYRLRLRISRKRNEEEDAKNPLFSYVEPVLVASAKGLQTVVVEEDA
;
A
#
# COMPACT_ATOMS: atom_id res chain seq x y z
N MET A 1 -9.18 -19.54 18.55
CA MET A 1 -9.69 -18.73 17.43
C MET A 1 -8.89 -17.44 17.38
N ALA A 2 -8.10 -17.21 16.33
CA ALA A 2 -7.35 -15.96 16.22
C ALA A 2 -8.36 -14.83 16.00
N GLY A 3 -8.59 -14.01 17.04
CA GLY A 3 -9.51 -12.88 16.99
C GLY A 3 -9.19 -11.97 15.81
N LEU A 4 -10.22 -11.32 15.25
CA LEU A 4 -10.03 -10.29 14.24
C LEU A 4 -8.99 -9.31 14.76
N LYS A 5 -7.83 -9.25 14.10
CA LYS A 5 -6.74 -8.36 14.50
C LYS A 5 -7.25 -6.91 14.43
N ASP A 6 -6.95 -6.11 15.44
CA ASP A 6 -7.49 -4.76 15.67
C ASP A 6 -7.27 -3.74 14.53
N VAL A 7 -7.92 -2.58 14.61
CA VAL A 7 -7.62 -1.43 13.73
C VAL A 7 -6.14 -1.07 13.94
N VAL A 8 -5.38 -1.03 12.86
CA VAL A 8 -3.92 -0.82 12.94
C VAL A 8 -3.48 0.00 11.74
N THR A 9 -2.67 1.02 12.01
CA THR A 9 -1.98 1.80 10.99
C THR A 9 -0.48 1.50 11.05
N ARG A 10 0.12 1.23 9.90
CA ARG A 10 1.56 0.93 9.79
C ARG A 10 2.14 1.58 8.56
N GLU A 11 3.36 2.04 8.71
CA GLU A 11 4.16 2.48 7.58
C GLU A 11 5.12 1.41 7.11
N TYR A 12 5.13 1.19 5.81
CA TYR A 12 5.94 0.19 5.12
C TYR A 12 6.76 0.84 4.02
N THR A 13 7.94 0.27 3.78
CA THR A 13 8.72 0.55 2.59
C THR A 13 8.56 -0.60 1.60
N ILE A 14 7.94 -0.35 0.45
CA ILE A 14 7.86 -1.36 -0.62
C ILE A 14 9.02 -1.19 -1.60
N ASN A 15 9.76 -2.28 -1.85
CA ASN A 15 10.78 -2.32 -2.91
C ASN A 15 10.13 -2.74 -4.23
N LEU A 16 9.76 -1.74 -5.05
CA LEU A 16 9.17 -1.94 -6.37
C LEU A 16 10.22 -2.34 -7.42
N HIS A 17 11.49 -1.98 -7.24
CA HIS A 17 12.55 -2.38 -8.17
C HIS A 17 12.66 -3.89 -8.33
N LYS A 18 12.66 -4.63 -7.21
CA LYS A 18 12.69 -6.10 -7.23
C LYS A 18 11.40 -6.70 -7.81
N ARG A 19 10.24 -6.09 -7.52
CA ARG A 19 8.92 -6.59 -7.95
C ARG A 19 8.60 -6.32 -9.42
N LEU A 20 9.22 -5.29 -10.00
CA LEU A 20 9.05 -4.87 -11.39
C LEU A 20 10.21 -5.29 -12.29
N HIS A 21 11.12 -6.12 -11.78
CA HIS A 21 12.24 -6.64 -12.56
C HIS A 21 11.73 -7.48 -13.74
N GLY A 22 12.28 -7.25 -14.93
CA GLY A 22 11.88 -7.96 -16.16
C GLY A 22 10.52 -7.58 -16.74
N VAL A 23 9.80 -6.60 -16.16
CA VAL A 23 8.50 -6.16 -16.67
C VAL A 23 8.69 -5.18 -17.84
N SER A 24 7.96 -5.40 -18.94
CA SER A 24 7.92 -4.48 -20.09
C SER A 24 7.55 -3.05 -19.65
N PHE A 25 8.21 -2.05 -20.24
CA PHE A 25 8.06 -0.65 -19.83
C PHE A 25 6.62 -0.15 -19.85
N LYS A 26 5.82 -0.55 -20.84
CA LYS A 26 4.39 -0.17 -20.95
C LYS A 26 3.52 -0.72 -19.82
N LYS A 27 3.99 -1.74 -19.10
CA LYS A 27 3.25 -2.44 -18.02
C LYS A 27 3.81 -2.16 -16.63
N ARG A 28 4.89 -1.37 -16.47
CA ARG A 28 5.54 -1.15 -15.17
C ARG A 28 4.62 -0.46 -14.15
N ALA A 29 4.09 0.72 -14.45
CA ALA A 29 3.17 1.41 -13.52
C ALA A 29 1.88 0.61 -13.23
N PRO A 30 1.17 0.04 -14.22
CA PRO A 30 0.03 -0.84 -13.96
C PRO A 30 0.39 -2.06 -13.09
N ARG A 31 1.59 -2.64 -13.28
CA ARG A 31 2.06 -3.75 -12.46
C ARG A 31 2.41 -3.29 -11.04
N ALA A 32 2.96 -2.09 -10.87
CA ALA A 32 3.28 -1.53 -9.56
C ALA A 32 2.03 -1.40 -8.70
N VAL A 33 0.95 -0.88 -9.26
CA VAL A 33 -0.36 -0.79 -8.59
C VAL A 33 -0.84 -2.17 -8.11
N LYS A 34 -0.75 -3.20 -8.97
CA LYS A 34 -1.13 -4.58 -8.61
C LYS A 34 -0.25 -5.17 -7.51
N GLU A 35 1.06 -4.91 -7.56
CA GLU A 35 2.00 -5.38 -6.55
C GLU A 35 1.80 -4.68 -5.19
N ILE A 36 1.42 -3.40 -5.18
CA ILE A 36 1.06 -2.68 -3.96
C ILE A 36 -0.22 -3.25 -3.34
N LYS A 37 -1.25 -3.52 -4.16
CA LYS A 37 -2.46 -4.21 -3.67
C LYS A 37 -2.14 -5.58 -3.07
N LYS A 38 -1.31 -6.37 -3.75
CA LYS A 38 -0.87 -7.68 -3.26
C LYS A 38 -0.08 -7.56 -1.96
N PHE A 39 0.76 -6.55 -1.83
CA PHE A 39 1.52 -6.26 -0.61
C PHE A 39 0.58 -5.93 0.56
N ALA A 40 -0.38 -5.02 0.36
CA ALA A 40 -1.36 -4.66 1.39
C ALA A 40 -2.20 -5.87 1.83
N LYS A 41 -2.71 -6.67 0.87
CA LYS A 41 -3.46 -7.90 1.16
C LYS A 41 -2.65 -8.89 2.02
N LEU A 42 -1.37 -9.08 1.70
CA LEU A 42 -0.49 -9.99 2.45
C LEU A 42 -0.19 -9.50 3.88
N HIS A 43 0.11 -8.22 4.05
CA HIS A 43 0.56 -7.69 5.34
C HIS A 43 -0.59 -7.34 6.30
N MET A 44 -1.75 -6.92 5.77
CA MET A 44 -2.93 -6.59 6.59
C MET A 44 -3.94 -7.73 6.70
N GLY A 45 -3.89 -8.72 5.80
CA GLY A 45 -4.81 -9.85 5.80
C GLY A 45 -6.25 -9.46 5.41
N THR A 46 -6.45 -8.31 4.75
CA THR A 46 -7.77 -7.89 4.26
C THR A 46 -7.92 -8.21 2.77
N GLU A 47 -9.11 -8.61 2.36
CA GLU A 47 -9.42 -8.84 0.95
C GLU A 47 -9.72 -7.54 0.20
N ASP A 48 -10.41 -6.61 0.86
CA ASP A 48 -10.65 -5.26 0.32
C ASP A 48 -9.42 -4.37 0.57
N VAL A 49 -8.89 -3.81 -0.52
CA VAL A 49 -7.74 -2.90 -0.53
C VAL A 49 -8.06 -1.71 -1.42
N ARG A 50 -8.21 -0.56 -0.78
CA ARG A 50 -8.50 0.72 -1.39
C ARG A 50 -7.21 1.54 -1.47
N LEU A 51 -6.90 2.05 -2.66
CA LEU A 51 -5.72 2.89 -2.89
C LEU A 51 -6.15 4.34 -2.88
N ALA A 52 -5.41 5.20 -2.17
CA ALA A 52 -5.62 6.64 -2.23
C ALA A 52 -5.34 7.17 -3.66
N PRO A 53 -6.07 8.19 -4.13
CA PRO A 53 -5.79 8.84 -5.40
C PRO A 53 -4.36 9.42 -5.46
N GLU A 54 -3.88 9.95 -4.35
CA GLU A 54 -2.52 10.50 -4.20
C GLU A 54 -1.44 9.45 -4.45
N LEU A 55 -1.67 8.21 -3.99
CA LEU A 55 -0.77 7.10 -4.23
C LEU A 55 -0.68 6.78 -5.73
N ASN A 56 -1.82 6.83 -6.43
CA ASN A 56 -1.82 6.65 -7.87
C ASN A 56 -1.03 7.77 -8.57
N GLN A 57 -1.23 9.02 -8.18
CA GLN A 57 -0.46 10.14 -8.72
C GLN A 57 1.06 9.96 -8.48
N ALA A 58 1.46 9.53 -7.29
CA ALA A 58 2.87 9.26 -6.97
C ALA A 58 3.47 8.14 -7.85
N ILE A 59 2.75 7.05 -8.07
CA ILE A 59 3.19 5.94 -8.92
C ILE A 59 3.37 6.39 -10.38
N TRP A 60 2.48 7.24 -10.87
CA TRP A 60 2.44 7.69 -12.26
C TRP A 60 3.21 8.99 -12.52
N LYS A 61 3.78 9.63 -11.49
CA LYS A 61 4.45 10.95 -11.55
C LYS A 61 5.51 11.07 -12.65
N ARG A 62 6.29 10.01 -12.91
CA ARG A 62 7.34 9.98 -13.96
C ARG A 62 6.93 9.19 -15.21
N GLY A 63 5.62 8.97 -15.38
CA GLY A 63 5.03 8.20 -16.47
C GLY A 63 5.13 6.67 -16.30
N VAL A 64 4.63 5.94 -17.30
CA VAL A 64 4.43 4.48 -17.23
C VAL A 64 5.69 3.66 -16.93
N LYS A 65 6.86 4.12 -17.39
CA LYS A 65 8.16 3.46 -17.19
C LYS A 65 8.86 3.87 -15.89
N GLY A 66 8.56 5.07 -15.40
CA GLY A 66 9.35 5.80 -14.39
C GLY A 66 8.95 5.53 -12.95
N VAL A 67 8.49 4.32 -12.62
CA VAL A 67 8.06 3.99 -11.26
C VAL A 67 9.26 4.07 -10.30
N GLU A 68 9.09 4.75 -9.18
CA GLU A 68 10.12 4.85 -8.14
C GLU A 68 10.49 3.48 -7.59
N TYR A 69 11.79 3.28 -7.32
CA TYR A 69 12.31 1.98 -6.91
C TYR A 69 11.84 1.54 -5.53
N ARG A 70 11.65 2.51 -4.64
CA ARG A 70 11.13 2.30 -3.29
C ARG A 70 10.11 3.38 -3.00
N LEU A 71 8.98 2.97 -2.45
CA LEU A 71 7.92 3.87 -2.05
C LEU A 71 7.62 3.64 -0.57
N ARG A 72 7.50 4.72 0.19
CA ARG A 72 7.00 4.67 1.56
C ARG A 72 5.48 4.77 1.51
N LEU A 73 4.83 3.81 2.16
CA LEU A 73 3.39 3.65 2.17
C LEU A 73 2.90 3.66 3.62
N ARG A 74 1.80 4.36 3.87
CA ARG A 74 1.01 4.20 5.07
C ARG A 74 -0.17 3.30 4.73
N ILE A 75 -0.35 2.25 5.49
CA ILE A 75 -1.47 1.32 5.33
C ILE A 75 -2.25 1.32 6.63
N SER A 76 -3.52 1.72 6.53
CA SER A 76 -4.45 1.75 7.65
C SER A 76 -5.51 0.68 7.43
N ARG A 77 -5.61 -0.27 8.36
CA ARG A 77 -6.73 -1.22 8.37
C ARG A 77 -7.87 -0.61 9.19
N LYS A 78 -8.97 -0.27 8.52
CA LYS A 78 -10.16 0.36 9.13
C LYS A 78 -11.35 -0.60 9.10
N ARG A 79 -12.30 -0.39 10.02
CA ARG A 79 -13.60 -1.09 10.00
C ARG A 79 -14.46 -0.52 8.89
N ASN A 80 -15.21 -1.37 8.20
CA ASN A 80 -16.18 -0.91 7.23
C ASN A 80 -17.51 -0.61 7.96
N GLU A 81 -18.06 0.58 7.73
CA GLU A 81 -19.31 1.05 8.34
C GLU A 81 -20.53 0.76 7.45
N GLU A 82 -20.32 0.31 6.22
CA GLU A 82 -21.40 -0.08 5.30
C GLU A 82 -22.04 -1.42 5.72
N GLU A 83 -23.36 -1.40 5.96
CA GLU A 83 -24.14 -2.52 6.50
C GLU A 83 -24.17 -3.76 5.58
N ASP A 84 -24.00 -3.57 4.26
CA ASP A 84 -23.98 -4.63 3.23
C ASP A 84 -22.56 -5.11 2.84
N ALA A 85 -21.52 -4.71 3.60
CA ALA A 85 -20.15 -5.03 3.24
C ALA A 85 -19.83 -6.53 3.42
N LYS A 86 -19.42 -7.20 2.33
CA LYS A 86 -18.96 -8.60 2.34
C LYS A 86 -17.79 -8.85 3.30
N ASN A 87 -16.99 -7.83 3.60
CA ASN A 87 -15.85 -7.90 4.50
C ASN A 87 -15.94 -6.81 5.57
N PRO A 88 -15.77 -7.13 6.87
CA PRO A 88 -15.89 -6.17 7.97
C PRO A 88 -14.70 -5.19 8.06
N LEU A 89 -13.58 -5.49 7.39
CA LEU A 89 -12.34 -4.72 7.45
C LEU A 89 -11.84 -4.43 6.03
N PHE A 90 -11.39 -3.20 5.80
CA PHE A 90 -10.70 -2.82 4.57
C PHE A 90 -9.34 -2.19 4.89
N SER A 91 -8.39 -2.32 3.96
CA SER A 91 -7.11 -1.60 4.04
C SER A 91 -7.15 -0.38 3.14
N TYR A 92 -6.82 0.79 3.69
CA TYR A 92 -6.57 2.01 2.95
C TYR A 92 -5.07 2.24 2.80
N VAL A 93 -4.61 2.57 1.60
CA VAL A 93 -3.17 2.73 1.30
C VAL A 93 -2.89 4.13 0.79
N GLU A 94 -2.04 4.85 1.51
CA GLU A 94 -1.62 6.23 1.22
C GLU A 94 -0.12 6.28 0.93
N PRO A 95 0.36 7.24 0.10
CA PRO A 95 1.78 7.49 -0.04
C PRO A 95 2.28 8.33 1.15
N VAL A 96 3.48 8.04 1.64
CA VAL A 96 4.18 8.95 2.56
C VAL A 96 5.32 9.59 1.80
N LEU A 97 5.25 10.91 1.64
CA LEU A 97 6.27 11.66 0.93
C LEU A 97 7.52 11.81 1.82
N VAL A 98 8.55 11.04 1.51
CA VAL A 98 9.85 11.09 2.20
C VAL A 98 10.96 11.38 1.21
N ALA A 99 12.01 12.08 1.63
CA ALA A 99 13.17 12.36 0.79
C ALA A 99 13.91 11.07 0.37
N SER A 100 13.99 10.08 1.27
CA SER A 100 14.59 8.77 0.98
C SER A 100 13.86 7.66 1.72
N ALA A 101 13.42 6.65 0.98
CA ALA A 101 12.82 5.43 1.54
C ALA A 101 13.85 4.34 1.86
N LYS A 102 15.16 4.59 1.70
CA LYS A 102 16.21 3.58 1.96
C LYS A 102 16.54 3.54 3.46
N GLY A 103 16.47 2.36 4.06
CA GLY A 103 16.82 2.14 5.47
C GLY A 103 15.67 2.32 6.46
N LEU A 104 14.53 2.87 6.01
CA LEU A 104 13.34 3.00 6.86
C LEU A 104 12.71 1.63 7.13
N GLN A 105 12.66 1.26 8.41
CA GLN A 105 12.01 0.05 8.89
C GLN A 105 10.49 0.20 8.93
N THR A 106 9.78 -0.90 9.13
CA THR A 106 8.33 -0.86 9.37
C THR A 106 8.07 -0.22 10.72
N VAL A 107 7.20 0.78 10.74
CA VAL A 107 6.82 1.50 11.96
C VAL A 107 5.32 1.34 12.15
N VAL A 108 4.89 1.03 13.37
CA VAL A 108 3.47 1.13 13.74
C VAL A 108 3.19 2.60 14.04
N VAL A 109 2.20 3.16 13.36
CA VAL A 109 1.77 4.53 13.61
C VAL A 109 0.57 4.43 14.54
N GLU A 110 0.73 4.95 15.73
CA GLU A 110 -0.37 5.17 16.66
C GLU A 110 -1.08 6.44 16.18
N GLU A 111 -2.36 6.32 15.83
CA GLU A 111 -3.22 7.50 15.67
C GLU A 111 -3.61 7.90 17.10
N ASP A 112 -2.83 8.79 17.72
CA ASP A 112 -3.21 9.45 18.96
C ASP A 112 -4.45 10.33 18.65
N ALA A 113 -5.61 9.81 19.03
CA ALA A 113 -6.91 10.48 19.26
C ALA A 113 -7.40 11.54 18.26
#